data_AF-A0A976HUM5-F1
#
_entry.id   AF-A0A976HUM5-F1
#
_cell.length_a   1.000
_cell.length_b   1.000
_cell.length_c   1.000
_cell.angle_alpha   90.00
_cell.angle_beta   90.00
_cell.angle_gamma   90.00
#
_symmetry.space_group_name_H-M   'P 1'
#
loop_
_entity.id
_entity.type
_entity.pdbx_description
1 polymer ?
#
loop_
_entity_poly.entity_id
_entity_poly.type
_entity_poly.pdbx_seq_one_letter_code
_entity_poly.pdbx_strand_id
1 'polypeptide(L)'
;MCVFVGKDDQVHALASARREIGRQNWLPIGEIRSDILVERRIHDETNESLKIAYEEAKTGKIFFKYELDQLPMSTKGRLPFMKGPRVGEAFFDRVVNAAGGRRLTKLEIDDINGLNADYVFHDAVIELKDIQEEGLLVATRQEKLARFFAAIRAGSSYVSLSADDLSDSEWREYVDILGGPIQTQVKKAAQQLRRSREYFKSTRGVAIFLNSGYGSIPHDLFESIVKRYCTKDTKQIDTAICVSSWLVTNGFESSVNFAFTPDEEGCDITSALETSFWNEIGSWMLDWSQTGFSQHGETLQPVAPIAFTVAGIDFSTDPDILPSQLDE
;
A
#
# COMPACT_ATOMS: atom_id res chain seq x y z
N MET A 1 -20.82 10.62 -3.72
CA MET A 1 -21.61 10.01 -4.82
C MET A 1 -23.05 9.74 -4.36
N CYS A 2 -24.06 9.96 -5.21
CA CYS A 2 -25.48 9.68 -4.95
C CYS A 2 -26.12 9.01 -6.18
N VAL A 3 -26.95 7.98 -5.97
CA VAL A 3 -27.67 7.27 -7.03
C VAL A 3 -29.17 7.24 -6.72
N PHE A 4 -30.00 7.73 -7.63
CA PHE A 4 -31.45 7.76 -7.49
C PHE A 4 -32.09 6.68 -8.33
N VAL A 5 -32.97 5.89 -7.73
CA VAL A 5 -33.65 4.77 -8.37
C VAL A 5 -35.14 4.85 -8.06
N GLY A 6 -35.98 5.01 -9.08
CA GLY A 6 -37.44 5.00 -8.93
C GLY A 6 -37.97 3.58 -8.79
N LYS A 7 -37.94 3.02 -7.57
CA LYS A 7 -38.52 1.72 -7.24
C LYS A 7 -39.13 1.74 -5.86
N ASP A 8 -40.24 1.02 -5.71
CA ASP A 8 -40.98 0.92 -4.44
C ASP A 8 -40.37 -0.10 -3.46
N ASP A 9 -39.48 -0.98 -3.95
CA ASP A 9 -38.76 -1.96 -3.14
C ASP A 9 -37.29 -1.55 -2.95
N GLN A 10 -36.89 -1.39 -1.70
CA GLN A 10 -35.55 -0.96 -1.30
C GLN A 10 -34.48 -1.98 -1.72
N VAL A 11 -34.77 -3.28 -1.67
CA VAL A 11 -33.80 -4.33 -2.03
C VAL A 11 -33.50 -4.28 -3.53
N HIS A 12 -34.55 -4.21 -4.36
CA HIS A 12 -34.43 -4.04 -5.80
C HIS A 12 -33.84 -2.68 -6.21
N ALA A 13 -34.09 -1.62 -5.44
CA ALA A 13 -33.50 -0.31 -5.66
C ALA A 13 -31.98 -0.37 -5.44
N LEU A 14 -31.54 -0.92 -4.31
CA LEU A 14 -30.12 -1.07 -3.96
C LEU A 14 -29.39 -1.95 -4.98
N ALA A 15 -29.98 -3.07 -5.38
CA ALA A 15 -29.40 -3.95 -6.41
C ALA A 15 -29.28 -3.24 -7.78
N SER A 16 -30.24 -2.38 -8.14
CA SER A 16 -30.15 -1.54 -9.33
C SER A 16 -29.06 -0.48 -9.21
N ALA A 17 -28.94 0.19 -8.06
CA ALA A 17 -27.89 1.17 -7.81
C ALA A 17 -26.50 0.54 -7.90
N ARG A 18 -26.29 -0.63 -7.27
CA ARG A 18 -25.02 -1.38 -7.34
C ARG A 18 -24.62 -1.75 -8.77
N ARG A 19 -25.57 -2.20 -9.59
CA ARG A 19 -25.32 -2.48 -11.01
C ARG A 19 -24.93 -1.23 -11.77
N GLU A 20 -25.56 -0.10 -11.49
CA GLU A 20 -25.21 1.17 -12.13
C GLU A 20 -23.82 1.66 -11.72
N ILE A 21 -23.49 1.62 -10.43
CA ILE A 21 -22.15 1.94 -9.89
C ILE A 21 -21.08 1.11 -10.63
N GLY A 22 -21.28 -0.21 -10.72
CA GLY A 22 -20.38 -1.10 -11.45
C GLY A 22 -20.31 -0.80 -12.95
N ARG A 23 -21.44 -0.47 -13.59
CA ARG A 23 -21.48 -0.06 -15.02
C ARG A 23 -20.67 1.20 -15.28
N GLN A 24 -20.59 2.09 -14.30
CA GLN A 24 -19.78 3.31 -14.33
C GLN A 24 -18.32 3.09 -13.93
N ASN A 25 -17.91 1.83 -13.67
CA ASN A 25 -16.58 1.43 -13.18
C ASN A 25 -16.19 2.02 -11.82
N TRP A 26 -17.17 2.28 -10.96
CA TRP A 26 -16.93 2.66 -9.57
C TRP A 26 -16.96 1.41 -8.68
N LEU A 27 -16.14 1.42 -7.63
CA LEU A 27 -16.13 0.40 -6.60
C LEU A 27 -16.40 1.07 -5.24
N PRO A 28 -17.29 0.50 -4.40
CA PRO A 28 -17.55 1.05 -3.09
C PRO A 28 -16.36 0.82 -2.16
N ILE A 29 -15.91 1.88 -1.51
CA ILE A 29 -14.88 1.88 -0.47
C ILE A 29 -15.48 2.09 0.93
N GLY A 30 -16.78 1.80 1.08
CA GLY A 30 -17.55 2.02 2.29
C GLY A 30 -18.96 1.44 2.17
N GLU A 31 -19.70 1.44 3.27
CA GLU A 31 -21.09 0.98 3.28
C GLU A 31 -21.98 1.89 2.42
N ILE A 32 -22.70 1.29 1.46
CA ILE A 32 -23.69 2.01 0.65
C ILE A 32 -24.94 2.21 1.50
N ARG A 33 -25.18 3.45 1.93
CA ARG A 33 -26.42 3.85 2.58
C ARG A 33 -27.54 3.98 1.56
N SER A 34 -28.74 3.54 1.93
CA SER A 34 -29.93 3.67 1.10
C SER A 34 -31.10 4.17 1.93
N ASP A 35 -31.77 5.19 1.42
CA ASP A 35 -32.90 5.84 2.09
C ASP A 35 -34.05 6.06 1.09
N ILE A 36 -35.27 6.15 1.62
CA ILE A 36 -36.46 6.45 0.83
C ILE A 36 -36.72 7.96 0.89
N LEU A 37 -36.75 8.59 -0.27
CA LEU A 37 -37.05 10.02 -0.37
C LEU A 37 -38.54 10.29 -0.15
N VAL A 38 -38.84 11.32 0.63
CA VAL A 38 -40.22 11.77 0.86
C VAL A 38 -40.56 12.85 -0.16
N GLU A 39 -41.43 12.53 -1.11
CA GLU A 39 -41.82 13.39 -2.24
C GLU A 39 -42.10 14.85 -1.84
N ARG A 40 -42.91 15.05 -0.80
CA ARG A 40 -43.22 16.38 -0.29
C ARG A 40 -41.97 17.19 0.08
N ARG A 41 -41.00 16.55 0.74
CA ARG A 41 -39.73 17.21 1.14
C ARG A 41 -38.88 17.57 -0.07
N ILE A 42 -38.89 16.75 -1.13
CA ILE A 42 -38.16 17.03 -2.37
C ILE A 42 -38.77 18.24 -3.09
N HIS A 43 -40.10 18.37 -3.14
CA HIS A 43 -40.74 19.53 -3.76
C HIS A 43 -40.54 20.83 -2.97
N ASP A 44 -40.48 20.73 -1.63
CA ASP A 44 -40.22 21.86 -0.73
C ASP A 44 -38.71 22.27 -0.70
N GLU A 45 -37.81 21.46 -1.27
CA GLU A 45 -36.37 21.73 -1.32
C GLU A 45 -36.03 22.85 -2.31
N THR A 46 -34.95 23.60 -2.07
CA THR A 46 -34.49 24.68 -2.96
C THR A 46 -33.54 24.21 -4.06
N ASN A 47 -32.96 23.02 -3.90
CA ASN A 47 -32.01 22.44 -4.85
C ASN A 47 -32.71 21.85 -6.08
N GLU A 48 -32.72 22.59 -7.18
CA GLU A 48 -33.36 22.18 -8.44
C GLU A 48 -32.75 20.90 -9.04
N SER A 49 -31.43 20.69 -8.84
CA SER A 49 -30.77 19.47 -9.35
C SER A 49 -31.30 18.20 -8.69
N LEU A 50 -31.70 18.28 -7.42
CA LEU A 50 -32.31 17.17 -6.68
C LEU A 50 -33.72 16.86 -7.21
N LYS A 51 -34.50 17.89 -7.55
CA LYS A 51 -35.85 17.73 -8.12
C LYS A 51 -35.81 17.07 -9.48
N ILE A 52 -34.90 17.52 -10.36
CA ILE A 52 -34.70 16.93 -11.68
C ILE A 52 -34.30 15.45 -11.54
N ALA A 53 -33.33 15.15 -10.67
CA ALA A 53 -32.89 13.79 -10.39
C ALA A 53 -34.05 12.88 -9.93
N TYR A 54 -34.90 13.39 -9.04
CA TYR A 54 -36.06 12.68 -8.53
C TYR A 54 -37.11 12.41 -9.61
N GLU A 55 -37.49 13.41 -10.40
CA GLU A 55 -38.48 13.23 -11.48
C GLU A 55 -37.97 12.28 -12.57
N GLU A 56 -36.69 12.39 -12.96
CA GLU A 56 -36.08 11.42 -13.88
C GLU A 56 -36.13 10.00 -13.31
N ALA A 57 -35.82 9.83 -12.02
CA ALA A 57 -35.88 8.54 -11.36
C ALA A 57 -37.30 7.95 -11.36
N LYS A 58 -38.34 8.76 -11.12
CA LYS A 58 -39.76 8.34 -11.20
C LYS A 58 -40.16 7.84 -12.58
N THR A 59 -39.58 8.37 -13.64
CA THR A 59 -39.83 7.88 -15.01
C THR A 59 -39.13 6.55 -15.33
N GLY A 60 -38.46 5.94 -14.34
CA GLY A 60 -37.75 4.67 -14.48
C GLY A 60 -36.30 4.80 -14.93
N LYS A 61 -35.78 6.02 -15.08
CA LYS A 61 -34.34 6.24 -15.32
C LYS A 61 -33.56 6.08 -14.01
N ILE A 62 -32.28 5.75 -14.11
CA ILE A 62 -31.38 5.81 -12.95
C ILE A 62 -30.57 7.09 -13.09
N PHE A 63 -30.65 7.96 -12.10
CA PHE A 63 -29.86 9.18 -12.07
C PHE A 63 -28.62 8.96 -11.21
N PHE A 64 -27.45 9.24 -11.78
CA PHE A 64 -26.16 9.03 -11.15
C PHE A 64 -25.47 10.38 -11.00
N LYS A 65 -25.38 10.88 -9.76
CA LYS A 65 -24.67 12.11 -9.43
C LYS A 65 -23.42 11.78 -8.64
N TYR A 66 -22.32 12.36 -9.04
CA TYR A 66 -21.11 12.34 -8.23
C TYR A 66 -20.54 13.74 -8.22
N GLU A 67 -20.03 14.09 -7.05
CA GLU A 67 -19.10 15.18 -6.89
C GLU A 67 -17.77 14.47 -6.64
N LEU A 68 -16.73 14.93 -7.32
CA LEU A 68 -15.40 14.41 -7.08
C LEU A 68 -14.83 15.21 -5.92
N ASP A 69 -14.41 14.51 -4.89
CA ASP A 69 -13.70 15.11 -3.76
C ASP A 69 -12.41 15.84 -4.24
N GLN A 70 -11.93 15.46 -5.43
CA GLN A 70 -10.77 16.02 -6.09
C GLN A 70 -11.08 16.30 -7.56
N LEU A 71 -10.87 17.54 -8.03
CA LEU A 71 -10.95 17.84 -9.45
C LEU A 71 -9.87 17.03 -10.19
N PRO A 72 -10.21 16.27 -11.24
CA PRO A 72 -9.20 15.64 -12.07
C PRO A 72 -8.53 16.77 -12.87
N MET A 73 -7.47 17.34 -12.32
CA MET A 73 -6.61 18.34 -12.97
C MET A 73 -5.79 17.72 -14.12
N SER A 74 -6.30 16.67 -14.76
CA SER A 74 -5.67 16.03 -15.91
C SER A 74 -6.29 16.55 -17.20
N THR A 75 -5.49 17.26 -17.98
CA THR A 75 -5.66 17.24 -19.44
C THR A 75 -5.12 15.91 -19.95
N LYS A 76 -5.75 15.38 -21.01
CA LYS A 76 -5.43 14.10 -21.65
C LYS A 76 -3.90 13.92 -21.81
N GLY A 77 -3.30 13.04 -21.01
CA GLY A 77 -1.87 12.67 -21.12
C GLY A 77 -0.92 13.21 -20.04
N ARG A 78 -1.37 13.97 -19.04
CA ARG A 78 -0.55 14.33 -17.86
C ARG A 78 -1.29 14.08 -16.55
N LEU A 79 -0.63 13.43 -15.60
CA LEU A 79 -1.14 13.25 -14.23
C LEU A 79 -0.93 14.58 -13.46
N PRO A 80 -1.95 15.09 -12.74
CA PRO A 80 -1.87 16.39 -12.07
C PRO A 80 -1.03 16.42 -10.81
N PHE A 81 -0.78 15.27 -10.20
CA PHE A 81 -0.10 15.19 -8.90
C PHE A 81 1.40 14.98 -9.07
N MET A 82 2.17 15.62 -8.19
CA MET A 82 3.61 15.39 -8.08
C MET A 82 3.82 13.93 -7.65
N LYS A 83 4.57 13.19 -8.46
CA LYS A 83 5.03 11.85 -8.09
C LYS A 83 6.33 11.96 -7.30
N GLY A 84 6.37 11.33 -6.14
CA GLY A 84 7.58 11.22 -5.34
C GLY A 84 8.61 10.31 -6.01
N PRO A 85 9.90 10.54 -5.77
CA PRO A 85 10.91 9.66 -6.30
C PRO A 85 10.92 8.36 -5.47
N ARG A 86 11.22 7.22 -6.10
CA ARG A 86 11.12 5.88 -5.48
C ARG A 86 12.44 5.43 -4.88
N VAL A 87 12.42 5.01 -3.61
CA VAL A 87 13.57 4.34 -2.99
C VAL A 87 13.73 2.98 -3.67
N GLY A 88 14.94 2.65 -4.08
CA GLY A 88 15.24 1.41 -4.78
C GLY A 88 16.70 1.04 -4.61
N GLU A 89 17.16 0.07 -5.38
CA GLU A 89 18.51 -0.49 -5.27
C GLU A 89 19.62 0.57 -5.45
N ALA A 90 19.52 1.42 -6.46
CA ALA A 90 20.50 2.49 -6.69
C ALA A 90 20.54 3.53 -5.55
N PHE A 91 19.45 3.70 -4.80
CA PHE A 91 19.44 4.53 -3.60
C PHE A 91 20.21 3.82 -2.47
N PHE A 92 19.94 2.53 -2.25
CA PHE A 92 20.64 1.75 -1.23
C PHE A 92 22.11 1.53 -1.51
N ASP A 93 22.54 1.48 -2.78
CA ASP A 93 23.96 1.49 -3.13
C ASP A 93 24.68 2.70 -2.53
N ARG A 94 24.05 3.89 -2.54
CA ARG A 94 24.60 5.11 -1.93
C ARG A 94 24.55 5.06 -0.42
N VAL A 95 23.42 4.64 0.16
CA VAL A 95 23.27 4.49 1.63
C VAL A 95 24.35 3.58 2.20
N VAL A 96 24.52 2.39 1.63
CA VAL A 96 25.50 1.40 2.10
C VAL A 96 26.92 1.94 1.91
N ASN A 97 27.22 2.58 0.79
CA ASN A 97 28.54 3.18 0.56
C ASN A 97 28.82 4.34 1.55
N ALA A 98 27.84 5.19 1.82
CA ALA A 98 27.95 6.29 2.78
C ALA A 98 28.12 5.78 4.22
N ALA A 99 27.56 4.62 4.55
CA ALA A 99 27.77 3.94 5.83
C ALA A 99 29.16 3.31 5.95
N GLY A 100 29.94 3.22 4.86
CA GLY A 100 31.25 2.57 4.81
C GLY A 100 31.23 1.11 4.37
N GLY A 101 30.08 0.61 3.91
CA GLY A 101 29.94 -0.67 3.24
C GLY A 101 30.24 -0.58 1.75
N ARG A 102 30.04 -1.69 1.04
CA ARG A 102 30.13 -1.73 -0.43
C ARG A 102 29.27 -2.83 -1.03
N ARG A 103 28.92 -2.66 -2.29
CA ARG A 103 28.33 -3.71 -3.11
C ARG A 103 29.35 -4.81 -3.42
N LEU A 104 28.89 -6.04 -3.58
CA LEU A 104 29.73 -7.13 -4.08
C LEU A 104 30.22 -6.83 -5.50
N THR A 105 31.46 -7.21 -5.77
CA THR A 105 32.05 -7.12 -7.10
C THR A 105 31.62 -8.31 -7.95
N LYS A 106 31.74 -8.16 -9.28
CA LYS A 106 31.43 -9.25 -10.22
C LYS A 106 32.25 -10.52 -9.95
N LEU A 107 33.53 -10.38 -9.61
CA LEU A 107 34.41 -11.51 -9.28
C LEU A 107 33.90 -12.29 -8.06
N GLU A 108 33.49 -11.58 -6.99
CA GLU A 108 32.94 -12.22 -5.79
C GLU A 108 31.61 -12.93 -6.08
N ILE A 109 30.74 -12.33 -6.92
CA ILE A 109 29.48 -12.92 -7.34
C ILE A 109 29.71 -14.22 -8.11
N ASP A 110 30.66 -14.20 -9.05
CA ASP A 110 31.02 -15.35 -9.88
C ASP A 110 31.57 -16.50 -8.99
N ASP A 111 32.41 -16.17 -8.00
CA ASP A 111 32.99 -17.15 -7.06
C ASP A 111 31.93 -17.81 -6.13
N ILE A 112 30.89 -17.08 -5.74
CA ILE A 112 29.81 -17.58 -4.87
C ILE A 112 28.83 -18.48 -5.66
N ASN A 113 28.97 -18.57 -6.99
CA ASN A 113 28.05 -19.25 -7.91
C ASN A 113 26.64 -18.62 -7.94
N GLY A 114 26.57 -17.29 -7.94
CA GLY A 114 25.37 -16.52 -8.31
C GLY A 114 24.23 -16.44 -7.30
N LEU A 115 24.29 -17.16 -6.16
CA LEU A 115 23.35 -16.98 -5.06
C LEU A 115 24.04 -16.26 -3.90
N ASN A 116 24.05 -14.93 -3.94
CA ASN A 116 24.79 -14.06 -3.04
C ASN A 116 23.91 -12.94 -2.46
N ALA A 117 24.38 -12.40 -1.33
CA ALA A 117 24.01 -11.12 -0.77
C ALA A 117 24.44 -9.96 -1.69
N ASP A 118 23.81 -8.80 -1.56
CA ASP A 118 24.11 -7.62 -2.38
C ASP A 118 25.31 -6.83 -1.88
N TYR A 119 25.51 -6.77 -0.55
CA TYR A 119 26.53 -5.93 0.06
C TYR A 119 27.35 -6.64 1.15
N VAL A 120 28.51 -6.05 1.45
CA VAL A 120 29.32 -6.33 2.63
C VAL A 120 29.56 -5.05 3.42
N PHE A 121 29.51 -5.15 4.73
CA PHE A 121 29.82 -4.04 5.64
C PHE A 121 30.38 -4.58 6.95
N HIS A 122 31.61 -4.18 7.29
CA HIS A 122 32.39 -4.76 8.39
C HIS A 122 32.42 -6.30 8.31
N ASP A 123 31.93 -6.98 9.35
CA ASP A 123 31.83 -8.43 9.44
C ASP A 123 30.43 -8.97 9.08
N ALA A 124 29.60 -8.15 8.42
CA ALA A 124 28.26 -8.51 7.97
C ALA A 124 28.14 -8.57 6.45
N VAL A 125 27.23 -9.45 6.00
CA VAL A 125 26.68 -9.46 4.64
C VAL A 125 25.25 -8.95 4.68
N ILE A 126 24.86 -8.16 3.68
CA ILE A 126 23.56 -7.50 3.63
C ILE A 126 22.85 -7.88 2.33
N GLU A 127 21.62 -8.36 2.43
CA GLU A 127 20.73 -8.62 1.29
C GLU A 127 19.63 -7.55 1.23
N LEU A 128 19.32 -7.04 0.06
CA LEU A 128 18.21 -6.12 -0.19
C LEU A 128 17.07 -6.85 -0.92
N LYS A 129 15.86 -6.77 -0.36
CA LYS A 129 14.63 -7.28 -0.97
C LYS A 129 13.64 -6.16 -1.21
N ASP A 130 13.45 -5.84 -2.48
CA ASP A 130 12.50 -4.85 -2.94
C ASP A 130 11.15 -5.49 -3.29
N ILE A 131 10.10 -5.12 -2.55
CA ILE A 131 8.75 -5.63 -2.67
C ILE A 131 7.90 -4.57 -3.36
N GLN A 132 7.72 -4.77 -4.67
CA GLN A 132 7.06 -3.82 -5.57
C GLN A 132 5.62 -4.19 -5.92
N GLU A 133 5.26 -5.47 -5.77
CA GLU A 133 3.95 -5.96 -6.19
C GLU A 133 2.93 -5.84 -5.07
N GLU A 134 1.81 -5.18 -5.37
CA GLU A 134 0.68 -5.06 -4.47
C GLU A 134 -0.03 -6.41 -4.31
N GLY A 135 0.15 -7.04 -3.15
CA GLY A 135 -0.40 -8.36 -2.90
C GLY A 135 -1.93 -8.40 -2.88
N LEU A 136 -2.61 -7.32 -2.47
CA LEU A 136 -4.07 -7.32 -2.42
C LEU A 136 -4.76 -7.26 -3.79
N LEU A 137 -4.02 -7.00 -4.88
CA LEU A 137 -4.57 -7.13 -6.24
C LEU A 137 -4.66 -8.58 -6.72
N VAL A 138 -4.10 -9.54 -5.98
CA VAL A 138 -4.12 -10.96 -6.35
C VAL A 138 -5.46 -11.59 -5.95
N ALA A 139 -6.24 -12.03 -6.93
CA ALA A 139 -7.58 -12.60 -6.75
C ALA A 139 -7.64 -13.74 -5.71
N THR A 140 -6.69 -14.68 -5.72
CA THR A 140 -6.67 -15.78 -4.76
C THR A 140 -6.44 -15.33 -3.32
N ARG A 141 -5.78 -14.18 -3.11
CA ARG A 141 -5.62 -13.56 -1.80
C ARG A 141 -6.89 -12.83 -1.39
N GLN A 142 -7.53 -12.11 -2.31
CA GLN A 142 -8.84 -11.49 -2.10
C GLN A 142 -9.90 -12.51 -1.67
N GLU A 143 -9.95 -13.67 -2.31
CA GLU A 143 -10.87 -14.77 -1.93
C GLU A 143 -10.59 -15.34 -0.53
N LYS A 144 -9.32 -15.43 -0.12
CA LYS A 144 -8.96 -15.87 1.23
C LYS A 144 -9.39 -14.85 2.28
N LEU A 145 -9.10 -13.57 2.04
CA LEU A 145 -9.50 -12.48 2.92
C LEU A 145 -11.02 -12.37 3.01
N ALA A 146 -11.73 -12.49 1.88
CA ALA A 146 -13.19 -12.46 1.86
C ALA A 146 -13.78 -13.57 2.74
N ARG A 147 -13.26 -14.81 2.64
CA ARG A 147 -13.71 -15.92 3.49
C ARG A 147 -13.39 -15.69 4.97
N PHE A 148 -12.18 -15.20 5.27
CA PHE A 148 -11.75 -14.89 6.63
C PHE A 148 -12.66 -13.83 7.27
N PHE A 149 -12.83 -12.69 6.61
CA PHE A 149 -13.64 -11.59 7.13
C PHE A 149 -15.14 -11.90 7.15
N ALA A 150 -15.66 -12.67 6.18
CA ALA A 150 -17.08 -13.08 6.20
C ALA A 150 -17.41 -13.95 7.42
N ALA A 151 -16.44 -14.72 7.94
CA ALA A 151 -16.63 -15.51 9.16
C ALA A 151 -16.70 -14.62 10.42
N ILE A 152 -15.94 -13.52 10.44
CA ILE A 152 -15.83 -12.62 11.60
C ILE A 152 -16.94 -11.55 11.58
N ARG A 153 -17.33 -11.09 10.39
CA ARG A 153 -18.28 -9.99 10.16
C ARG A 153 -19.53 -10.49 9.45
N ALA A 154 -20.19 -11.48 10.06
CA ALA A 154 -21.37 -12.12 9.48
C ALA A 154 -22.52 -11.12 9.28
N GLY A 155 -23.12 -11.12 8.09
CA GLY A 155 -24.29 -10.29 7.75
C GLY A 155 -23.98 -8.88 7.26
N SER A 156 -22.72 -8.46 7.23
CA SER A 156 -22.32 -7.17 6.68
C SER A 156 -22.35 -7.16 5.15
N SER A 157 -22.88 -6.10 4.55
CA SER A 157 -22.80 -5.86 3.10
C SER A 157 -21.48 -5.21 2.66
N TYR A 158 -20.69 -4.75 3.62
CA TYR A 158 -19.39 -4.11 3.43
C TYR A 158 -18.44 -4.50 4.57
N VAL A 159 -17.17 -4.73 4.24
CA VAL A 159 -16.12 -5.01 5.23
C VAL A 159 -14.84 -4.24 4.88
N SER A 160 -14.35 -3.43 5.82
CA SER A 160 -13.01 -2.86 5.75
C SER A 160 -11.96 -3.94 6.03
N LEU A 161 -10.92 -3.99 5.18
CA LEU A 161 -9.78 -4.91 5.29
C LEU A 161 -8.70 -4.36 6.24
N SER A 162 -9.11 -3.84 7.39
CA SER A 162 -8.19 -3.38 8.44
C SER A 162 -7.87 -4.49 9.44
N ALA A 163 -6.69 -4.40 10.04
CA ALA A 163 -6.24 -5.27 11.13
C ALA A 163 -6.62 -4.75 12.52
N ASP A 164 -7.10 -3.50 12.65
CA ASP A 164 -7.21 -2.78 13.92
C ASP A 164 -8.11 -3.45 14.96
N ASP A 165 -9.15 -4.15 14.50
CA ASP A 165 -10.18 -4.78 15.34
C ASP A 165 -9.99 -6.30 15.50
N LEU A 166 -8.91 -6.87 14.99
CA LEU A 166 -8.69 -8.33 15.02
C LEU A 166 -8.15 -8.78 16.39
N SER A 167 -8.68 -9.88 16.92
CA SER A 167 -8.05 -10.58 18.05
C SER A 167 -6.68 -11.15 17.65
N ASP A 168 -5.82 -11.49 18.62
CA ASP A 168 -4.51 -12.08 18.35
C ASP A 168 -4.53 -13.29 17.41
N SER A 169 -5.54 -14.18 17.54
CA SER A 169 -5.69 -15.34 16.67
C SER A 169 -6.08 -14.94 15.25
N GLU A 170 -7.01 -14.00 15.11
CA GLU A 170 -7.50 -13.51 13.83
C GLU A 170 -6.39 -12.72 13.11
N TRP A 171 -5.66 -11.87 13.82
CA TRP A 171 -4.50 -11.15 13.32
C TRP A 171 -3.46 -12.11 12.76
N ARG A 172 -3.21 -13.25 13.44
CA ARG A 172 -2.23 -14.23 12.95
C ARG A 172 -2.65 -14.85 11.63
N GLU A 173 -3.93 -15.18 11.47
CA GLU A 173 -4.48 -15.75 10.25
C GLU A 173 -4.49 -14.71 9.11
N TYR A 174 -4.89 -13.48 9.41
CA TYR A 174 -4.81 -12.34 8.50
C TYR A 174 -3.39 -12.14 7.95
N VAL A 175 -2.39 -12.10 8.84
CA VAL A 175 -0.97 -12.02 8.48
C VAL A 175 -0.53 -13.21 7.65
N ASP A 176 -0.99 -14.43 7.91
CA ASP A 176 -0.63 -15.60 7.10
C ASP A 176 -1.21 -15.53 5.69
N ILE A 177 -2.37 -14.90 5.49
CA ILE A 177 -2.98 -14.69 4.17
C ILE A 177 -2.22 -13.62 3.38
N LEU A 178 -1.92 -12.48 4.01
CA LEU A 178 -1.18 -11.37 3.38
C LEU A 178 0.29 -11.70 3.16
N GLY A 179 0.91 -12.34 4.13
CA GLY A 179 2.36 -12.43 4.30
C GLY A 179 3.08 -13.37 3.33
N GLY A 180 2.37 -14.14 2.50
CA GLY A 180 2.99 -15.10 1.57
C GLY A 180 4.12 -14.54 0.68
N PRO A 181 3.96 -13.36 0.04
CA PRO A 181 5.02 -12.74 -0.76
C PRO A 181 6.23 -12.35 0.12
N ILE A 182 5.96 -11.76 1.29
CA ILE A 182 7.00 -11.34 2.25
C ILE A 182 7.76 -12.57 2.75
N GLN A 183 7.07 -13.63 3.16
CA GLN A 183 7.67 -14.90 3.57
C GLN A 183 8.59 -15.47 2.49
N THR A 184 8.18 -15.38 1.22
CA THR A 184 8.99 -15.86 0.09
C THR A 184 10.28 -15.05 -0.03
N GLN A 185 10.23 -13.73 0.14
CA GLN A 185 11.42 -12.88 0.13
C GLN A 185 12.33 -13.16 1.33
N VAL A 186 11.77 -13.36 2.52
CA VAL A 186 12.53 -13.76 3.73
C VAL A 186 13.29 -15.06 3.47
N LYS A 187 12.65 -16.07 2.88
CA LYS A 187 13.30 -17.35 2.54
C LYS A 187 14.41 -17.18 1.51
N LYS A 188 14.21 -16.36 0.49
CA LYS A 188 15.24 -16.07 -0.52
C LYS A 188 16.44 -15.36 0.12
N ALA A 189 16.19 -14.31 0.88
CA ALA A 189 17.23 -13.56 1.58
C ALA A 189 18.04 -14.46 2.51
N ALA A 190 17.38 -15.31 3.29
CA ALA A 190 18.05 -16.27 4.17
C ALA A 190 19.00 -17.22 3.41
N GLN A 191 18.62 -17.67 2.20
CA GLN A 191 19.46 -18.54 1.39
C GLN A 191 20.71 -17.81 0.86
N GLN A 192 20.54 -16.58 0.39
CA GLN A 192 21.63 -15.73 -0.09
C GLN A 192 22.60 -15.35 1.03
N LEU A 193 22.08 -14.93 2.18
CA LEU A 193 22.89 -14.59 3.35
C LEU A 193 23.70 -15.78 3.84
N ARG A 194 23.10 -16.98 3.92
CA ARG A 194 23.84 -18.19 4.31
C ARG A 194 25.07 -18.42 3.40
N ARG A 195 24.87 -18.36 2.08
CA ARG A 195 25.95 -18.56 1.11
C ARG A 195 27.04 -17.50 1.20
N SER A 196 26.65 -16.24 1.29
CA SER A 196 27.62 -15.14 1.40
C SER A 196 28.36 -15.16 2.74
N ARG A 197 27.72 -15.54 3.84
CA ARG A 197 28.40 -15.71 5.14
C ARG A 197 29.46 -16.80 5.08
N GLU A 198 29.16 -17.94 4.43
CA GLU A 198 30.13 -19.03 4.22
C GLU A 198 31.37 -18.54 3.44
N TYR A 199 31.18 -17.75 2.38
CA TYR A 199 32.26 -17.23 1.54
C TYR A 199 33.10 -16.17 2.26
N PHE A 200 32.46 -15.13 2.81
CA PHE A 200 33.15 -14.01 3.46
C PHE A 200 33.59 -14.31 4.90
N LYS A 201 33.22 -15.48 5.45
CA LYS A 201 33.40 -15.83 6.86
C LYS A 201 32.79 -14.78 7.80
N SER A 202 31.68 -14.20 7.35
CA SER A 202 30.95 -13.15 8.06
C SER A 202 30.12 -13.75 9.20
N THR A 203 30.09 -13.06 10.33
CA THR A 203 29.39 -13.55 11.52
C THR A 203 27.94 -13.08 11.58
N ARG A 204 27.56 -12.05 10.79
CA ARG A 204 26.26 -11.41 10.82
C ARG A 204 25.60 -11.39 9.43
N GLY A 205 24.32 -11.75 9.37
CA GLY A 205 23.47 -11.61 8.19
C GLY A 205 22.40 -10.54 8.42
N VAL A 206 22.38 -9.52 7.57
CA VAL A 206 21.38 -8.44 7.63
C VAL A 206 20.50 -8.52 6.38
N ALA A 207 19.18 -8.40 6.55
CA ALA A 207 18.26 -8.30 5.43
C ALA A 207 17.52 -6.97 5.48
N ILE A 208 17.58 -6.20 4.40
CA ILE A 208 16.81 -4.98 4.20
C ILE A 208 15.58 -5.34 3.36
N PHE A 209 14.38 -5.11 3.87
CA PHE A 209 13.12 -5.29 3.16
C PHE A 209 12.53 -3.94 2.84
N LEU A 210 12.40 -3.63 1.56
CA LEU A 210 11.87 -2.38 1.06
C LEU A 210 10.43 -2.60 0.57
N ASN A 211 9.47 -1.99 1.25
CA ASN A 211 8.09 -1.86 0.78
C ASN A 211 7.95 -0.59 -0.07
N SER A 212 8.01 -0.76 -1.38
CA SER A 212 7.97 0.33 -2.37
C SER A 212 6.78 0.23 -3.33
N GLY A 213 5.96 -0.81 -3.19
CA GLY A 213 4.77 -1.02 -4.02
C GLY A 213 3.66 -1.87 -3.38
N TYR A 214 3.82 -2.32 -2.13
CA TYR A 214 2.74 -2.90 -1.32
C TYR A 214 2.11 -1.80 -0.47
N GLY A 215 1.48 -0.82 -1.14
CA GLY A 215 0.95 0.39 -0.52
C GLY A 215 -0.26 0.15 0.38
N SER A 216 -0.92 -1.00 0.25
CA SER A 216 -2.09 -1.35 1.06
C SER A 216 -1.79 -1.76 2.51
N ILE A 217 -0.53 -1.99 2.86
CA ILE A 217 -0.12 -2.34 4.23
C ILE A 217 0.66 -1.19 4.86
N PRO A 218 0.26 -0.70 6.05
CA PRO A 218 1.04 0.25 6.81
C PRO A 218 2.43 -0.29 7.18
N HIS A 219 3.38 0.62 7.45
CA HIS A 219 4.76 0.25 7.79
C HIS A 219 4.85 -0.72 8.97
N ASP A 220 4.14 -0.43 10.06
CA ASP A 220 4.18 -1.23 11.30
C ASP A 220 3.66 -2.65 11.08
N LEU A 221 2.62 -2.79 10.23
CA LEU A 221 2.10 -4.09 9.84
C LEU A 221 3.13 -4.83 8.98
N PHE A 222 3.75 -4.16 8.02
CA PHE A 222 4.82 -4.73 7.20
C PHE A 222 5.99 -5.23 8.04
N GLU A 223 6.49 -4.41 8.97
CA GLU A 223 7.55 -4.76 9.91
C GLU A 223 7.16 -5.99 10.74
N SER A 224 5.95 -5.99 11.29
CA SER A 224 5.43 -7.11 12.10
C SER A 224 5.40 -8.42 11.32
N ILE A 225 5.01 -8.39 10.04
CA ILE A 225 4.99 -9.56 9.16
C ILE A 225 6.43 -10.05 8.89
N VAL A 226 7.34 -9.13 8.56
CA VAL A 226 8.76 -9.46 8.31
C VAL A 226 9.38 -10.09 9.57
N LYS A 227 9.27 -9.43 10.73
CA LYS A 227 9.81 -9.88 12.01
C LYS A 227 9.31 -11.27 12.39
N ARG A 228 8.01 -11.53 12.18
CA ARG A 228 7.41 -12.85 12.40
C ARG A 228 8.08 -13.92 11.54
N TYR A 229 8.21 -13.71 10.23
CA TYR A 229 8.80 -14.73 9.35
C TYR A 229 10.31 -14.87 9.53
N CYS A 230 11.03 -13.79 9.78
CA CYS A 230 12.45 -13.86 10.15
C CYS A 230 12.64 -14.73 11.40
N THR A 231 11.83 -14.53 12.44
CA THR A 231 11.89 -15.32 13.68
C THR A 231 11.47 -16.78 13.49
N LYS A 232 10.40 -17.01 12.72
CA LYS A 232 9.79 -18.33 12.54
C LYS A 232 10.56 -19.23 11.58
N ASP A 233 11.02 -18.68 10.44
CA ASP A 233 11.42 -19.49 9.29
C ASP A 233 12.95 -19.59 9.12
N THR A 234 13.75 -18.75 9.79
CA THR A 234 15.20 -18.72 9.56
C THR A 234 15.99 -18.28 10.80
N LYS A 235 17.28 -18.64 10.82
CA LYS A 235 18.30 -18.12 11.76
C LYS A 235 19.46 -17.43 11.04
N GLN A 236 19.32 -17.24 9.72
CA GLN A 236 20.38 -16.66 8.87
C GLN A 236 20.33 -15.14 8.83
N ILE A 237 19.18 -14.57 9.23
CA ILE A 237 18.94 -13.13 9.35
C ILE A 237 19.05 -12.81 10.84
N ASP A 238 20.16 -12.19 11.20
CA ASP A 238 20.41 -11.73 12.57
C ASP A 238 19.69 -10.39 12.82
N THR A 239 19.63 -9.54 11.79
CA THR A 239 18.91 -8.26 11.81
C THR A 239 18.08 -8.10 10.56
N ALA A 240 16.80 -7.77 10.73
CA ALA A 240 15.92 -7.34 9.65
C ALA A 240 15.70 -5.83 9.74
N ILE A 241 15.94 -5.12 8.65
CA ILE A 241 15.66 -3.70 8.50
C ILE A 241 14.45 -3.60 7.57
N CYS A 242 13.41 -2.90 7.97
CA CYS A 242 12.26 -2.64 7.12
C CYS A 242 12.25 -1.18 6.71
N VAL A 243 12.10 -0.92 5.41
CA VAL A 243 11.97 0.42 4.88
C VAL A 243 10.68 0.50 4.10
N SER A 244 9.94 1.59 4.25
CA SER A 244 8.76 1.85 3.44
C SER A 244 8.82 3.25 2.85
N SER A 245 8.36 3.39 1.62
CA SER A 245 8.21 4.68 0.97
C SER A 245 6.85 4.72 0.30
N TRP A 246 6.03 5.72 0.63
CA TRP A 246 4.68 5.83 0.08
C TRP A 246 4.32 7.28 -0.22
N LEU A 247 3.42 7.45 -1.19
CA LEU A 247 2.92 8.75 -1.63
C LEU A 247 1.44 8.84 -1.28
N VAL A 248 1.06 9.88 -0.54
CA VAL A 248 -0.35 10.24 -0.31
C VAL A 248 -0.64 11.52 -1.08
N THR A 249 -1.81 11.62 -1.70
CA THR A 249 -2.22 12.83 -2.43
C THR A 249 -3.71 13.06 -2.33
N ASN A 250 -4.12 14.33 -2.29
CA ASN A 250 -5.51 14.74 -2.51
C ASN A 250 -5.72 15.31 -3.94
N GLY A 251 -4.80 15.02 -4.86
CA GLY A 251 -4.83 15.53 -6.24
C GLY A 251 -4.31 16.96 -6.40
N PHE A 252 -4.27 17.75 -5.33
CA PHE A 252 -3.68 19.10 -5.30
C PHE A 252 -2.35 19.10 -4.53
N GLU A 253 -2.35 18.55 -3.33
CA GLU A 253 -1.19 18.34 -2.48
C GLU A 253 -0.74 16.88 -2.53
N SER A 254 0.57 16.68 -2.36
CA SER A 254 1.22 15.38 -2.32
C SER A 254 2.19 15.36 -1.14
N SER A 255 2.15 14.30 -0.34
CA SER A 255 3.15 14.02 0.69
C SER A 255 3.88 12.73 0.36
N VAL A 256 5.21 12.81 0.27
CA VAL A 256 6.08 11.64 0.14
C VAL A 256 6.57 11.30 1.53
N ASN A 257 6.31 10.08 1.97
CA ASN A 257 6.62 9.62 3.30
C ASN A 257 7.61 8.47 3.23
N PHE A 258 8.46 8.39 4.25
CA PHE A 258 9.46 7.34 4.41
C PHE A 258 9.41 6.85 5.85
N ALA A 259 9.65 5.55 6.04
CA ALA A 259 9.84 4.95 7.34
C ALA A 259 11.00 3.96 7.27
N PHE A 260 11.74 3.84 8.36
CA PHE A 260 12.88 2.96 8.52
C PHE A 260 12.77 2.33 9.90
N THR A 261 12.86 1.01 10.00
CA THR A 261 12.86 0.29 11.28
C THR A 261 13.93 -0.81 11.26
N PRO A 262 14.47 -1.22 12.42
CA PRO A 262 14.10 -0.77 13.77
C PRO A 262 14.69 0.60 14.13
N ASP A 263 13.95 1.37 14.93
CA ASP A 263 14.37 2.67 15.48
C ASP A 263 15.29 2.54 16.72
N GLU A 264 15.56 1.30 17.17
CA GLU A 264 16.28 1.05 18.42
C GLU A 264 17.80 1.12 18.28
N GLU A 265 18.42 1.86 19.20
CA GLU A 265 19.87 1.84 19.44
C GLU A 265 20.31 0.46 19.93
N GLY A 266 21.27 -0.17 19.25
CA GLY A 266 21.84 -1.44 19.73
C GLY A 266 22.67 -2.22 18.72
N CYS A 267 22.49 -1.99 17.42
CA CYS A 267 23.31 -2.56 16.37
C CYS A 267 24.06 -1.44 15.62
N ASP A 268 25.39 -1.43 15.74
CA ASP A 268 26.31 -0.54 15.01
C ASP A 268 25.99 -0.45 13.51
N ILE A 269 25.65 -1.59 12.89
CA ILE A 269 25.30 -1.66 11.47
C ILE A 269 23.98 -0.94 11.18
N THR A 270 22.94 -1.21 11.97
CA THR A 270 21.63 -0.59 11.76
C THR A 270 21.71 0.91 11.93
N SER A 271 22.35 1.39 13.00
CA SER A 271 22.47 2.83 13.27
C SER A 271 23.29 3.55 12.20
N ALA A 272 24.34 2.91 11.66
CA ALA A 272 25.11 3.46 10.55
C ALA A 272 24.26 3.55 9.27
N LEU A 273 23.53 2.49 8.93
CA LEU A 273 22.65 2.46 7.75
C LEU A 273 21.49 3.45 7.88
N GLU A 274 20.89 3.57 9.05
CA GLU A 274 19.80 4.51 9.35
C GLU A 274 20.28 5.97 9.19
N THR A 275 21.41 6.31 9.81
CA THR A 275 22.01 7.64 9.69
C THR A 275 22.30 7.98 8.23
N SER A 276 22.91 7.04 7.50
CA SER A 276 23.18 7.21 6.07
C SER A 276 21.89 7.28 5.24
N PHE A 277 20.86 6.52 5.59
CA PHE A 277 19.57 6.54 4.92
C PHE A 277 18.92 7.92 5.00
N TRP A 278 18.79 8.47 6.21
CA TRP A 278 18.16 9.78 6.39
C TRP A 278 18.97 10.94 5.78
N ASN A 279 20.30 10.85 5.83
CA ASN A 279 21.17 11.81 5.13
C ASN A 279 20.99 11.75 3.61
N GLU A 280 20.92 10.55 3.03
CA GLU A 280 20.67 10.36 1.60
C GLU A 280 19.26 10.81 1.19
N ILE A 281 18.24 10.57 2.01
CA ILE A 281 16.89 11.13 1.78
C ILE A 281 16.96 12.67 1.76
N GLY A 282 17.62 13.28 2.73
CA GLY A 282 17.77 14.75 2.79
C GLY A 282 18.44 15.34 1.56
N SER A 283 19.58 14.76 1.14
CA SER A 283 20.28 15.17 -0.08
C SER A 283 19.41 14.96 -1.32
N TRP A 284 18.75 13.81 -1.42
CA TRP A 284 17.95 13.45 -2.59
C TRP A 284 16.70 14.32 -2.74
N MET A 285 16.03 14.64 -1.64
CA MET A 285 14.88 15.56 -1.66
C MET A 285 15.31 16.99 -1.99
N LEU A 286 16.48 17.43 -1.53
CA LEU A 286 17.05 18.72 -1.91
C LEU A 286 17.36 18.79 -3.41
N ASP A 287 18.02 17.77 -3.96
CA ASP A 287 18.31 17.69 -5.40
C ASP A 287 17.03 17.63 -6.23
N TRP A 288 16.05 16.83 -5.79
CA TRP A 288 14.76 16.74 -6.45
C TRP A 288 14.02 18.08 -6.45
N SER A 289 14.05 18.83 -5.34
CA SER A 289 13.53 20.20 -5.26
C SER A 289 14.27 21.17 -6.20
N GLN A 290 15.61 21.11 -6.25
CA GLN A 290 16.41 21.99 -7.11
C GLN A 290 16.18 21.74 -8.60
N THR A 291 15.84 20.51 -8.99
CA THR A 291 15.46 20.17 -10.37
C THR A 291 13.98 20.45 -10.70
N GLY A 292 13.26 21.15 -9.81
CA GLY A 292 11.86 21.51 -10.01
C GLY A 292 10.91 20.33 -9.92
N PHE A 293 11.21 19.34 -9.06
CA PHE A 293 10.43 18.12 -8.87
C PHE A 293 10.27 17.28 -10.15
N SER A 294 11.31 17.28 -10.99
CA SER A 294 11.33 16.51 -12.23
C SER A 294 11.10 15.02 -12.00
N GLN A 295 10.32 14.37 -12.87
CA GLN A 295 9.97 12.95 -12.78
C GLN A 295 10.96 12.08 -13.57
N HIS A 296 12.26 12.26 -13.35
CA HIS A 296 13.28 11.44 -13.98
C HIS A 296 13.53 10.17 -13.16
N GLY A 297 13.39 9.00 -13.80
CA GLY A 297 13.60 7.69 -13.17
C GLY A 297 12.32 7.05 -12.63
N GLU A 298 12.48 6.11 -11.71
CA GLU A 298 11.36 5.41 -11.07
C GLU A 298 10.66 6.30 -10.05
N THR A 299 9.33 6.27 -10.07
CA THR A 299 8.49 7.15 -9.25
C THR A 299 7.49 6.33 -8.45
N LEU A 300 7.19 6.81 -7.24
CA LEU A 300 6.13 6.25 -6.41
C LEU A 300 4.78 6.54 -7.05
N GLN A 301 3.91 5.53 -7.06
CA GLN A 301 2.50 5.76 -7.31
C GLN A 301 1.83 6.13 -5.99
N PRO A 302 0.80 7.01 -6.03
CA PRO A 302 0.00 7.26 -4.84
C PRO A 302 -0.59 5.96 -4.32
N VAL A 303 -0.65 5.83 -3.00
CA VAL A 303 -1.42 4.76 -2.38
C VAL A 303 -2.89 4.95 -2.79
N ALA A 304 -3.47 3.88 -3.32
CA ALA A 304 -4.85 3.87 -3.77
C ALA A 304 -5.64 2.84 -2.96
N PRO A 305 -6.92 3.10 -2.65
CA PRO A 305 -7.78 2.11 -2.05
C PRO A 305 -7.91 0.91 -3.01
N ILE A 306 -7.90 -0.29 -2.43
CA ILE A 306 -8.14 -1.52 -3.17
C ILE A 306 -9.51 -2.00 -2.75
N ALA A 307 -10.40 -2.17 -3.73
CA ALA A 307 -11.76 -2.63 -3.49
C ALA A 307 -12.10 -3.83 -4.39
N PHE A 308 -12.90 -4.74 -3.87
CA PHE A 308 -13.42 -5.89 -4.62
C PHE A 308 -14.72 -6.41 -4.00
N THR A 309 -15.49 -7.19 -4.75
CA THR A 309 -16.76 -7.79 -4.29
C THR A 309 -16.69 -9.31 -4.36
N VAL A 310 -17.05 -9.99 -3.28
CA VAL A 310 -17.15 -11.47 -3.23
C VAL A 310 -18.49 -11.85 -2.59
N ALA A 311 -19.25 -12.70 -3.28
CA ALA A 311 -20.56 -13.18 -2.81
C ALA A 311 -21.55 -12.06 -2.41
N GLY A 312 -21.47 -10.89 -3.08
CA GLY A 312 -22.33 -9.74 -2.81
C GLY A 312 -21.91 -8.87 -1.62
N ILE A 313 -20.78 -9.18 -0.98
CA ILE A 313 -20.14 -8.37 0.06
C ILE A 313 -19.02 -7.57 -0.58
N ASP A 314 -18.97 -6.27 -0.30
CA ASP A 314 -17.88 -5.40 -0.74
C ASP A 314 -16.76 -5.38 0.29
N PHE A 315 -15.53 -5.39 -0.19
CA PHE A 315 -14.33 -5.33 0.62
C PHE A 315 -13.49 -4.17 0.13
N SER A 316 -12.92 -3.38 1.04
CA SER A 316 -11.92 -2.39 0.66
C SER A 316 -10.85 -2.17 1.70
N THR A 317 -9.69 -1.72 1.26
CA THR A 317 -8.77 -0.96 2.12
C THR A 317 -9.19 0.50 2.18
N ASP A 318 -8.82 1.17 3.26
CA ASP A 318 -9.04 2.60 3.44
C ASP A 318 -7.70 3.25 3.81
N PRO A 319 -6.83 3.51 2.83
CA PRO A 319 -5.54 4.13 3.09
C PRO A 319 -5.73 5.58 3.49
N ASP A 320 -4.81 6.10 4.31
CA ASP A 320 -4.80 7.52 4.67
C ASP A 320 -4.82 8.41 3.43
N ILE A 321 -5.68 9.42 3.45
CA ILE A 321 -5.75 10.48 2.45
C ILE A 321 -5.38 11.81 3.10
N LEU A 322 -4.73 12.69 2.33
CA LEU A 322 -4.52 14.06 2.80
C LEU A 322 -5.87 14.75 2.96
N PRO A 323 -6.12 15.48 4.06
CA PRO A 323 -7.35 16.23 4.22
C PRO A 323 -7.49 17.25 3.08
N SER A 324 -8.71 17.50 2.64
CA SER A 324 -8.98 18.58 1.70
C SER A 324 -9.08 19.88 2.49
N GLN A 325 -8.35 20.93 2.08
CA GLN A 325 -8.57 22.28 2.64
C GLN A 325 -9.96 22.85 2.31
N LEU A 326 -10.77 22.15 1.51
CA LEU A 326 -12.16 22.50 1.22
C LEU A 326 -13.15 21.89 2.24
N ASP A 327 -12.68 21.08 3.19
CA ASP A 327 -13.50 20.45 4.23
C ASP A 327 -13.64 21.31 5.51
N GLU A 328 -13.01 22.50 5.54
CA GLU A 328 -13.19 23.56 6.57
C GLU A 328 -14.03 24.73 6.04
#